data_AF-A0A7V9HBD3-F1
#
_entry.id   AF-A0A7V9HBD3-F1
#
_cell.length_a   1.000
_cell.length_b   1.000
_cell.length_c   1.000
_cell.angle_alpha   90.00
_cell.angle_beta   90.00
_cell.angle_gamma   90.00
#
_symmetry.space_group_name_H-M   'P 1'
#
loop_
_entity.id
_entity.type
_entity.pdbx_description
1 polymer ?
#
loop_
_entity_poly.entity_id
_entity_poly.type
_entity_poly.pdbx_seq_one_letter_code
_entity_poly.pdbx_strand_id
1 'polypeptide(L)'
;CYIVRPTDRVGIDDQHPRDRYLQMLIETLGGTVVDYAGAYKCCGFPIITMNKEASLKQAGRHLGDAADADADCLVTPCPLCHLNLDLQQPMAEKAVGRELNLPVLHLPQLVGLAFGLEPKELGMNKHVVKPTTVIDWSTSVVGRVGASVGARAAS
;
A
#
# COMPACT_ATOMS: atom_id res chain seq x y z
N CYS A 1 -4.32 -10.75 4.00
CA CYS A 1 -4.80 -12.15 4.21
C CYS A 1 -4.23 -12.77 5.47
N TYR A 2 -2.97 -13.22 5.48
CA TYR A 2 -2.41 -13.97 6.63
C TYR A 2 -2.20 -13.16 7.91
N ILE A 3 -2.23 -11.82 7.83
CA ILE A 3 -2.15 -10.96 9.02
C ILE A 3 -3.48 -10.84 9.79
N VAL A 4 -4.61 -11.23 9.16
CA VAL A 4 -5.97 -11.08 9.72
C VAL A 4 -6.80 -12.37 9.64
N ARG A 5 -6.24 -13.46 9.09
CA ARG A 5 -6.91 -14.77 8.94
C ARG A 5 -5.96 -15.90 9.34
N PRO A 6 -6.46 -16.96 9.99
CA PRO A 6 -7.86 -17.17 10.37
C PRO A 6 -8.21 -16.38 11.65
N THR A 7 -9.39 -15.73 11.65
CA THR A 7 -9.79 -14.70 12.63
C THR A 7 -9.83 -15.23 14.07
N ASP A 8 -10.13 -16.51 14.25
CA ASP A 8 -10.19 -17.23 15.52
C ASP A 8 -8.82 -17.51 16.15
N ARG A 9 -7.72 -17.36 15.39
CA ARG A 9 -6.36 -17.67 15.89
C ARG A 9 -5.42 -16.48 15.93
N VAL A 10 -5.70 -15.43 15.17
CA VAL A 10 -4.83 -14.25 15.11
C VAL A 10 -5.05 -13.29 16.28
N GLY A 11 -6.02 -13.56 17.17
CA GLY A 11 -6.28 -12.77 18.38
C GLY A 11 -6.73 -11.35 18.06
N ILE A 12 -7.73 -11.22 17.17
CA ILE A 12 -8.39 -9.93 16.92
C ILE A 12 -9.43 -9.72 18.02
N ASP A 13 -9.26 -8.66 18.79
CA ASP A 13 -10.18 -8.23 19.84
C ASP A 13 -10.15 -6.69 19.99
N ASP A 14 -10.97 -6.13 20.88
CA ASP A 14 -11.09 -4.68 21.06
C ASP A 14 -9.80 -4.02 21.56
N GLN A 15 -8.95 -4.74 22.31
CA GLN A 15 -7.64 -4.26 22.77
C GLN A 15 -6.56 -4.47 21.70
N HIS A 16 -6.74 -5.44 20.81
CA HIS A 16 -5.83 -5.82 19.74
C HIS A 16 -6.53 -5.83 18.37
N PRO A 17 -6.94 -4.67 17.82
CA PRO A 17 -7.64 -4.57 16.55
C PRO A 17 -6.70 -4.77 15.35
N ARG A 18 -6.12 -5.97 15.22
CA ARG A 18 -5.08 -6.32 14.23
C ARG A 18 -5.52 -6.13 12.78
N ASP A 19 -6.83 -6.17 12.53
CA ASP A 19 -7.46 -5.89 11.24
C ASP A 19 -7.48 -4.40 10.86
N ARG A 20 -7.17 -3.51 11.82
CA ARG A 20 -7.08 -2.05 11.65
C ARG A 20 -5.67 -1.49 11.74
N TYR A 21 -4.68 -2.28 12.16
CA TYR A 21 -3.33 -1.78 12.42
C TYR A 21 -2.67 -1.13 11.19
N LEU A 22 -2.94 -1.63 9.98
CA LEU A 22 -2.39 -1.03 8.77
C LEU A 22 -3.01 0.36 8.52
N GLN A 23 -4.33 0.48 8.68
CA GLN A 23 -5.07 1.73 8.54
C GLN A 23 -4.57 2.76 9.56
N MET A 24 -4.50 2.35 10.84
CA MET A 24 -4.00 3.19 11.93
C MET A 24 -2.59 3.69 11.65
N LEU A 25 -1.71 2.84 11.11
CA LEU A 25 -0.34 3.23 10.78
C LEU A 25 -0.31 4.23 9.61
N ILE A 26 -1.10 4.02 8.56
CA ILE A 26 -1.21 4.98 7.44
C ILE A 26 -1.67 6.35 7.94
N GLU A 27 -2.72 6.39 8.79
CA GLU A 27 -3.25 7.63 9.38
C GLU A 27 -2.22 8.30 10.30
N THR A 28 -1.52 7.51 11.12
CA THR A 28 -0.47 8.01 12.03
C THR A 28 0.68 8.67 11.28
N LEU A 29 1.03 8.16 10.09
CA LEU A 29 2.07 8.74 9.25
C LEU A 29 1.57 9.94 8.42
N GLY A 30 0.30 10.34 8.57
CA GLY A 30 -0.28 11.50 7.91
C GLY A 30 -0.87 11.21 6.52
N GLY A 31 -1.16 9.94 6.21
CA GLY A 31 -1.98 9.54 5.07
C GLY A 31 -3.46 9.49 5.44
N THR A 32 -4.31 9.32 4.42
CA THR A 32 -5.75 9.11 4.59
C THR A 32 -6.10 7.72 4.08
N VAL A 33 -6.85 6.95 4.89
CA VAL A 33 -7.30 5.61 4.48
C VAL A 33 -8.54 5.74 3.62
N VAL A 34 -8.46 5.21 2.40
CA VAL A 34 -9.57 5.10 1.45
C VAL A 34 -10.21 3.73 1.60
N ASP A 35 -11.53 3.69 1.81
CA ASP A 35 -12.29 2.43 1.82
C ASP A 35 -12.69 2.03 0.39
N TYR A 36 -12.50 0.75 0.06
CA TYR A 36 -12.77 0.22 -1.27
C TYR A 36 -13.05 -1.28 -1.20
N ALA A 37 -13.79 -1.80 -2.20
CA ALA A 37 -14.29 -3.17 -2.20
C ALA A 37 -13.20 -4.27 -2.16
N GLY A 38 -11.95 -3.92 -2.49
CA GLY A 38 -10.80 -4.82 -2.50
C GLY A 38 -9.98 -4.86 -1.20
N ALA A 39 -10.21 -3.96 -0.24
CA ALA A 39 -9.31 -3.70 0.90
C ALA A 39 -8.92 -4.94 1.71
N TYR A 40 -9.86 -5.87 1.88
CA TYR A 40 -9.65 -7.10 2.67
C TYR A 40 -9.57 -8.37 1.82
N LYS A 41 -9.49 -8.25 0.49
CA LYS A 41 -9.46 -9.39 -0.44
C LYS A 41 -8.02 -9.86 -0.70
N CYS A 42 -7.90 -11.05 -1.30
CA CYS A 42 -6.58 -11.62 -1.62
C CYS A 42 -5.98 -10.93 -2.85
N CYS A 43 -4.69 -10.61 -2.81
CA CYS A 43 -3.98 -10.02 -3.94
C CYS A 43 -3.85 -10.95 -5.15
N GLY A 44 -4.11 -12.26 -5.00
CA GLY A 44 -3.99 -13.27 -6.06
C GLY A 44 -2.62 -13.98 -6.12
N PHE A 45 -1.60 -13.51 -5.39
CA PHE A 45 -0.25 -14.09 -5.46
C PHE A 45 -0.18 -15.62 -5.31
N PRO A 46 -0.84 -16.26 -4.31
CA PRO A 46 -0.68 -17.70 -4.10
C PRO A 46 -1.13 -18.58 -5.27
N ILE A 47 -1.97 -18.06 -6.18
CA ILE A 47 -2.50 -18.82 -7.31
C ILE A 47 -1.87 -18.41 -8.65
N ILE A 48 -0.93 -17.46 -8.68
CA ILE A 48 -0.37 -16.92 -9.94
C ILE A 48 0.24 -18.00 -10.84
N THR A 49 0.85 -19.04 -10.27
CA THR A 49 1.47 -20.14 -11.02
C THR A 49 0.47 -21.21 -11.46
N MET A 50 -0.64 -21.38 -10.74
CA MET A 50 -1.64 -22.43 -10.98
C MET A 50 -2.82 -21.93 -11.81
N ASN A 51 -3.26 -20.71 -11.56
CA ASN A 51 -4.32 -20.04 -12.28
C ASN A 51 -3.96 -18.55 -12.45
N LYS A 52 -3.10 -18.31 -13.42
CA LYS A 52 -2.57 -16.98 -13.74
C LYS A 52 -3.68 -15.99 -14.06
N GLU A 53 -4.65 -16.39 -14.87
CA GLU A 53 -5.75 -15.52 -15.28
C GLU A 53 -6.58 -15.05 -14.07
N ALA A 54 -6.94 -15.96 -13.16
CA ALA A 54 -7.66 -15.59 -11.94
C ALA A 54 -6.84 -14.65 -11.05
N SER A 55 -5.54 -14.92 -10.86
CA SER A 55 -4.65 -14.04 -10.09
C SER A 55 -4.60 -12.63 -10.68
N LEU A 56 -4.38 -12.51 -12.00
CA LEU A 56 -4.30 -11.22 -12.68
C LEU A 56 -5.62 -10.46 -12.63
N LYS A 57 -6.76 -11.15 -12.78
CA LYS A 57 -8.09 -10.53 -12.62
C LYS A 57 -8.33 -10.06 -11.19
N GLN A 58 -7.87 -10.80 -10.18
CA GLN A 58 -7.98 -10.36 -8.78
C GLN A 58 -7.14 -9.10 -8.53
N ALA A 59 -5.85 -9.14 -8.90
CA ALA A 59 -4.95 -7.99 -8.78
C ALA A 59 -5.53 -6.76 -9.49
N GLY A 60 -5.91 -6.92 -10.77
CA GLY A 60 -6.42 -5.82 -11.58
C GLY A 60 -7.73 -5.22 -11.05
N ARG A 61 -8.66 -6.06 -10.57
CA ARG A 61 -9.89 -5.55 -9.93
C ARG A 61 -9.59 -4.77 -8.67
N HIS A 62 -8.69 -5.25 -7.80
CA HIS A 62 -8.40 -4.56 -6.54
C HIS A 62 -7.64 -3.25 -6.74
N LEU A 63 -6.76 -3.19 -7.73
CA LEU A 63 -6.12 -1.94 -8.16
C LEU A 63 -7.14 -0.98 -8.76
N GLY A 64 -8.04 -1.47 -9.61
CA GLY A 64 -9.10 -0.68 -10.22
C GLY A 64 -10.08 -0.12 -9.19
N ASP A 65 -10.55 -0.96 -8.26
CA ASP A 65 -11.45 -0.57 -7.17
C ASP A 65 -10.82 0.53 -6.30
N ALA A 66 -9.51 0.48 -6.06
CA ALA A 66 -8.79 1.49 -5.28
C ALA A 66 -8.60 2.79 -6.08
N ALA A 67 -8.25 2.70 -7.37
CA ALA A 67 -8.13 3.85 -8.24
C ALA A 67 -9.48 4.57 -8.45
N ASP A 68 -10.57 3.81 -8.60
CA ASP A 68 -11.94 4.34 -8.72
C ASP A 68 -12.44 4.99 -7.43
N ALA A 69 -11.81 4.69 -6.29
CA ALA A 69 -12.04 5.33 -5.00
C ALA A 69 -11.09 6.52 -4.74
N ASP A 70 -10.40 7.01 -5.79
CA ASP A 70 -9.46 8.13 -5.73
C ASP A 70 -8.25 7.91 -4.80
N ALA A 71 -7.80 6.66 -4.63
CA ALA A 71 -6.58 6.37 -3.90
C ALA A 71 -5.34 6.80 -4.70
N ASP A 72 -4.42 7.54 -4.06
CA ASP A 72 -3.13 7.92 -4.69
C ASP A 72 -2.15 6.75 -4.80
N CYS A 73 -2.28 5.76 -3.90
CA CYS A 73 -1.46 4.55 -3.90
C CYS A 73 -2.11 3.44 -3.06
N LEU A 74 -1.60 2.20 -3.23
CA LEU A 74 -1.84 1.10 -2.30
C LEU A 74 -0.64 0.86 -1.40
N VAL A 75 -0.89 0.53 -0.14
CA VAL A 75 0.14 0.12 0.82
C VAL A 75 -0.05 -1.34 1.18
N THR A 76 1.01 -2.13 1.04
CA THR A 76 0.97 -3.58 1.24
C THR A 76 1.86 -4.01 2.41
N PRO A 77 1.34 -4.76 3.39
CA PRO A 77 2.13 -5.25 4.52
C PRO A 77 2.92 -6.54 4.19
N CYS A 78 2.84 -7.02 2.95
CA CYS A 78 3.42 -8.31 2.53
C CYS A 78 4.19 -8.14 1.22
N PRO A 79 5.46 -8.60 1.13
CA PRO A 79 6.27 -8.46 -0.08
C PRO A 79 5.68 -9.23 -1.27
N LEU A 80 4.95 -10.34 -1.02
CA LEU A 80 4.28 -11.09 -2.08
C LEU A 80 3.05 -10.36 -2.63
N CYS A 81 2.35 -9.59 -1.79
CA CYS A 81 1.29 -8.70 -2.27
C CYS A 81 1.88 -7.59 -3.14
N HIS A 82 2.97 -6.96 -2.71
CA HIS A 82 3.68 -5.97 -3.52
C HIS A 82 4.10 -6.57 -4.87
N LEU A 83 4.70 -7.76 -4.87
CA LEU A 83 5.11 -8.44 -6.09
C LEU A 83 3.94 -8.70 -7.04
N ASN A 84 2.77 -9.11 -6.55
CA ASN A 84 1.64 -9.35 -7.46
C ASN A 84 0.97 -8.06 -7.93
N LEU A 85 0.84 -7.06 -7.05
CA LEU A 85 0.09 -5.84 -7.31
C LEU A 85 0.90 -4.77 -8.04
N ASP A 86 2.24 -4.75 -7.94
CA ASP A 86 3.11 -3.87 -8.71
C ASP A 86 3.63 -4.57 -9.97
N LEU A 87 4.37 -5.68 -9.80
CA LEU A 87 5.08 -6.31 -10.93
C LEU A 87 4.13 -6.77 -12.04
N GLN A 88 2.93 -7.24 -11.68
CA GLN A 88 1.99 -7.78 -12.64
C GLN A 88 1.04 -6.73 -13.23
N GLN A 89 1.12 -5.44 -12.88
CA GLN A 89 0.17 -4.43 -13.40
C GLN A 89 0.04 -4.46 -14.93
N PRO A 90 1.12 -4.52 -15.74
CA PRO A 90 0.99 -4.55 -17.19
C PRO A 90 0.23 -5.77 -17.72
N MET A 91 0.24 -6.88 -16.98
CA MET A 91 -0.54 -8.07 -17.31
C MET A 91 -1.96 -8.00 -16.75
N ALA A 92 -2.13 -7.41 -15.57
CA ALA A 92 -3.42 -7.21 -14.92
C ALA A 92 -4.29 -6.21 -15.69
N GLU A 93 -3.72 -5.13 -16.22
CA GLU A 93 -4.37 -4.16 -17.11
C GLU A 93 -4.99 -4.83 -18.33
N LYS A 94 -4.23 -5.72 -18.99
CA LYS A 94 -4.73 -6.53 -20.11
C LYS A 94 -5.86 -7.47 -19.67
N ALA A 95 -5.76 -8.04 -18.48
CA ALA A 95 -6.76 -8.98 -17.97
C ALA A 95 -8.09 -8.31 -17.58
N VAL A 96 -8.06 -7.03 -17.22
CA VAL A 96 -9.24 -6.24 -16.82
C VAL A 96 -9.68 -5.21 -17.87
N GLY A 97 -8.90 -5.02 -18.94
CA GLY A 97 -9.27 -4.18 -20.08
C GLY A 97 -9.22 -2.68 -19.80
N ARG A 98 -8.44 -2.23 -18.81
CA ARG A 98 -8.24 -0.82 -18.48
C ARG A 98 -6.85 -0.58 -17.92
N GLU A 99 -6.38 0.65 -18.03
CA GLU A 99 -5.19 1.11 -17.31
C GLU A 99 -5.50 1.18 -15.81
N LEU A 100 -4.48 0.83 -15.02
CA LEU A 100 -4.55 0.83 -13.57
C LEU A 100 -3.63 1.91 -13.01
N ASN A 101 -2.38 1.95 -13.48
CA ASN A 101 -1.37 2.98 -13.16
C ASN A 101 -1.34 3.42 -11.69
N LEU A 102 -1.63 2.50 -10.75
CA LEU A 102 -1.76 2.83 -9.33
C LEU A 102 -0.47 2.45 -8.58
N PRO A 103 0.29 3.40 -8.01
CA PRO A 103 1.50 3.07 -7.27
C PRO A 103 1.24 2.11 -6.11
N VAL A 104 2.15 1.15 -5.89
CA VAL A 104 2.05 0.20 -4.78
C VAL A 104 3.29 0.27 -3.92
N LEU A 105 3.13 0.67 -2.66
CA LEU A 105 4.20 0.71 -1.68
C LEU A 105 4.18 -0.55 -0.83
N HIS A 106 5.37 -1.07 -0.51
CA HIS A 106 5.51 -1.98 0.61
C HIS A 106 5.54 -1.16 1.91
N LEU A 107 4.92 -1.66 2.99
CA LEU A 107 4.76 -0.90 4.23
C LEU A 107 6.05 -0.25 4.75
N PRO A 108 7.21 -0.93 4.80
CA PRO A 108 8.47 -0.30 5.22
C PRO A 108 8.89 0.89 4.36
N GLN A 109 8.51 0.93 3.07
CA GLN A 109 8.79 2.07 2.19
C GLN A 109 7.95 3.29 2.60
N LEU A 110 6.68 3.10 2.96
CA LEU A 110 5.85 4.19 3.49
C LEU A 110 6.45 4.74 4.79
N VAL A 111 6.83 3.86 5.71
CA VAL A 111 7.46 4.24 6.99
C VAL A 111 8.77 4.99 6.74
N GLY A 112 9.62 4.47 5.84
CA GLY A 112 10.89 5.11 5.49
C GLY A 112 10.70 6.50 4.90
N LEU A 113 9.74 6.67 3.98
CA LEU A 113 9.40 7.99 3.42
C LEU A 113 8.96 8.97 4.50
N ALA A 114 8.08 8.53 5.40
CA ALA A 114 7.60 9.37 6.50
C ALA A 114 8.71 9.78 7.47
N PHE A 115 9.80 9.00 7.55
CA PHE A 115 11.00 9.30 8.33
C PHE A 115 12.07 10.08 7.55
N GLY A 116 11.79 10.49 6.31
CA GLY A 116 12.70 11.29 5.50
C GLY A 116 13.83 10.52 4.84
N LEU A 117 13.68 9.20 4.66
CA LEU A 117 14.60 8.44 3.80
C LEU A 117 14.35 8.77 2.33
N GLU A 118 15.42 8.78 1.53
CA GLU A 118 15.33 9.13 0.13
C GLU A 118 14.63 8.02 -0.68
N PRO A 119 13.76 8.35 -1.66
CA PRO A 119 13.07 7.36 -2.50
C PRO A 119 14.02 6.33 -3.15
N LYS A 120 15.24 6.76 -3.48
CA LYS A 120 16.28 5.91 -4.07
C LYS A 120 16.79 4.85 -3.08
N GLU A 121 16.95 5.20 -1.81
CA GLU A 121 17.38 4.26 -0.75
C GLU A 121 16.29 3.22 -0.48
N LEU A 122 15.03 3.62 -0.62
CA LEU A 122 13.86 2.75 -0.49
C LEU A 122 13.59 1.88 -1.74
N GLY A 123 14.42 2.01 -2.77
CA GLY A 123 14.33 1.24 -4.00
C GLY A 123 13.13 1.58 -4.89
N MET A 124 12.57 2.78 -4.77
CA MET A 124 11.38 3.20 -5.54
C MET A 124 11.62 3.25 -7.05
N ASN A 125 12.88 3.38 -7.47
CA ASN A 125 13.29 3.30 -8.87
C ASN A 125 13.11 1.90 -9.50
N LYS A 126 12.77 0.88 -8.70
CA LYS A 126 12.54 -0.50 -9.16
C LYS A 126 11.05 -0.83 -9.32
N HIS A 127 10.15 0.06 -8.93
CA HIS A 127 8.71 -0.15 -9.09
C HIS A 127 8.32 -0.16 -10.56
N VAL A 128 7.32 -0.96 -10.91
CA VAL A 128 6.77 -0.97 -12.27
C VAL A 128 5.96 0.30 -12.53
N VAL A 129 5.12 0.70 -11.56
CA VAL A 129 4.44 2.00 -11.59
C VAL A 129 5.22 2.99 -10.74
N LYS A 130 5.59 4.14 -11.34
CA LYS A 130 6.38 5.16 -10.63
C LYS A 130 5.54 5.81 -9.51
N PRO A 131 6.01 5.80 -8.25
CA PRO A 131 5.24 6.34 -7.12
C PRO A 131 5.40 7.85 -6.95
N THR A 132 5.27 8.65 -8.03
CA THR A 132 5.56 10.10 -8.01
C THR A 132 4.67 10.85 -7.02
N THR A 133 3.36 10.58 -7.02
CA THR A 133 2.39 11.26 -6.15
C THR A 133 2.71 11.06 -4.66
N VAL A 134 3.25 9.90 -4.30
CA VAL A 134 3.58 9.58 -2.90
C VAL A 134 4.90 10.21 -2.46
N ILE A 135 5.84 10.40 -3.38
CA ILE A 135 7.10 11.12 -3.11
C ILE A 135 6.83 12.60 -2.82
N ASP A 136 5.86 13.20 -3.52
CA ASP A 136 5.47 14.59 -3.25
C ASP A 136 4.79 14.73 -1.88
N TRP A 137 3.96 13.75 -1.50
CA TRP A 137 3.35 13.66 -0.16
C TRP A 137 4.41 13.60 0.96
N SER A 138 5.48 12.81 0.81
CA SER A 138 6.47 12.64 1.87
C SER A 138 7.19 13.94 2.21
N THR A 139 7.43 14.79 1.20
CA THR A 139 8.01 16.13 1.41
C THR A 139 7.13 16.99 2.34
N SER A 140 5.81 16.89 2.20
CA SER A 140 4.84 17.59 3.05
C SER A 140 4.76 17.03 4.48
N VAL A 141 4.93 15.72 4.65
CA VAL A 141 4.96 15.07 5.98
C VAL A 141 6.24 15.41 6.74
N VAL A 142 7.39 15.22 6.11
CA VAL A 142 8.70 15.49 6.71
C VAL A 142 8.85 16.95 7.08
N GLY A 143 8.38 17.87 6.24
CA GLY A 143 8.37 19.31 6.53
C GLY A 143 7.58 19.67 7.81
N ARG A 144 6.45 19.00 8.07
CA ARG A 144 5.67 19.18 9.31
C ARG A 144 6.42 18.68 10.54
N VAL A 145 7.12 17.56 10.44
CA VAL A 145 7.94 17.02 11.54
C VAL A 145 9.09 17.98 11.84
N GLY A 146 9.82 18.45 10.83
CA GLY A 146 10.90 19.43 10.99
C GLY A 146 10.45 20.72 11.68
N ALA A 147 9.28 21.25 11.31
CA ALA A 147 8.68 22.41 11.96
C ALA A 147 8.28 22.14 13.43
N SER A 148 7.73 20.95 13.72
CA SER A 148 7.33 20.57 15.09
C SER A 148 8.51 20.32 16.04
N VAL A 149 9.61 19.77 15.53
CA VAL A 149 10.86 19.56 16.29
C VAL A 149 11.55 20.90 16.54
N GLY A 150 11.59 21.79 15.55
CA GLY A 150 12.10 23.15 15.72
C GLY A 150 11.32 23.96 16.74
N ALA A 151 9.98 23.82 16.77
CA ALA A 151 9.13 24.48 17.75
C ALA A 151 9.33 23.95 19.18
N ARG A 152 9.59 22.65 19.35
CA ARG A 152 9.89 22.04 20.67
C ARG A 152 11.32 22.29 21.17
N ALA A 153 12.27 22.58 20.27
CA ALA A 153 13.64 22.93 20.64
C ALA A 153 13.79 24.40 21.06
N ALA A 154 12.80 25.24 20.74
CA ALA A 154 12.77 26.68 21.05
C ALA A 154 11.93 27.04 22.29
N SER A 155 11.38 26.04 22.99
CA SER A 155 10.55 26.15 24.21
C SER A 155 11.22 25.47 25.39
#